data_AF-A0A7K1GN43-F1
#
_entry.id   AF-A0A7K1GN43-F1
#
_cell.length_a   1.000
_cell.length_b   1.000
_cell.length_c   1.000
_cell.angle_alpha   90.00
_cell.angle_beta   90.00
_cell.angle_gamma   90.00
#
_symmetry.space_group_name_H-M   'P 1'
#
loop_
_entity.id
_entity.type
_entity.pdbx_description
1 polymer ?
#
loop_
_entity_poly.entity_id
_entity_poly.type
_entity_poly.pdbx_seq_one_letter_code
_entity_poly.pdbx_strand_id
1 'polypeptide(L)' 'MNKVISFNEFTEDVSTYVDFVIDSGNEVVVNERDNNAIVIISLEEYTLLRRSVKGLLAKENQLDLAEVIEQINNNQN' A
#
# COMPACT_ATOMS: atom_id res chain seq x y z
N MET A 1 7.96 7.68 5.78
CA MET A 1 7.11 7.70 7.00
C MET A 1 5.76 8.25 6.57
N ASN A 2 4.68 7.52 6.87
CA ASN A 2 3.34 7.84 6.38
C ASN A 2 2.85 9.16 6.97
N LYS A 3 2.03 9.89 6.21
CA LYS A 3 1.43 11.15 6.65
C LYS A 3 -0.01 10.95 7.03
N VAL A 4 -0.44 11.57 8.12
CA VAL A 4 -1.85 11.65 8.54
C VAL A 4 -2.23 13.12 8.55
N ILE A 5 -3.21 13.49 7.73
CA ILE A 5 -3.65 14.88 7.54
C ILE A 5 -5.17 14.99 7.62
N SER A 6 -5.67 16.21 7.81
CA SER A 6 -7.12 16.47 7.74
C SER A 6 -7.60 16.60 6.30
N PHE A 7 -8.89 16.37 6.05
CA PHE A 7 -9.50 16.63 4.75
C PHE A 7 -9.29 18.08 4.27
N ASN A 8 -9.40 19.06 5.17
CA ASN A 8 -9.19 20.46 4.83
C ASN A 8 -7.75 20.72 4.34
N GLU A 9 -6.76 20.24 5.09
CA GLU A 9 -5.35 20.33 4.73
C GLU A 9 -5.05 19.65 3.39
N PHE A 10 -5.66 18.49 3.14
CA PHE A 10 -5.55 17.82 1.85
C PHE A 10 -6.12 18.66 0.71
N THR A 11 -7.29 19.26 0.88
CA THR A 11 -7.94 20.05 -0.19
C THR A 11 -7.26 21.38 -0.48
N GLU A 12 -6.53 21.95 0.48
CA GLU A 12 -5.76 23.19 0.28
C GLU A 12 -4.58 23.01 -0.66
N ASP A 13 -3.97 21.82 -0.69
CA ASP A 13 -2.83 21.51 -1.56
C ASP A 13 -2.78 20.01 -1.94
N VAL A 14 -3.74 19.58 -2.74
CA VAL A 14 -3.84 18.19 -3.20
C VAL A 14 -2.57 17.73 -3.94
N SER A 15 -1.99 18.62 -4.76
CA SER A 15 -0.80 18.33 -5.57
C SER A 15 0.37 17.86 -4.72
N THR A 16 0.70 18.59 -3.66
CA THR A 16 1.84 18.24 -2.80
C THR A 16 1.72 16.85 -2.19
N TYR A 17 0.51 16.45 -1.80
CA TYR A 17 0.29 15.12 -1.22
C TYR A 17 0.28 14.01 -2.27
N VAL A 18 -0.26 14.28 -3.47
CA VAL A 18 -0.20 13.33 -4.58
C VAL A 18 1.25 13.11 -5.03
N ASP A 19 2.01 14.19 -5.21
CA ASP A 19 3.43 14.12 -5.58
C ASP A 19 4.24 13.38 -4.51
N PHE A 20 3.99 13.65 -3.23
CA PHE A 20 4.60 12.91 -2.13
C PHE A 20 4.33 11.39 -2.23
N VAL A 21 3.09 10.98 -2.50
CA VAL A 21 2.72 9.57 -2.61
C VAL A 21 3.40 8.92 -3.82
N ILE A 22 3.49 9.62 -4.94
CA ILE A 22 4.13 9.13 -6.17
C ILE A 22 5.65 8.98 -5.97
N ASP A 23 6.31 10.02 -5.47
CA ASP A 23 7.78 10.08 -5.39
C ASP A 23 8.35 9.20 -4.28
N SER A 24 7.62 9.08 -3.18
CA SER A 24 8.12 8.40 -1.98
C SER A 24 7.63 6.97 -1.82
N GLY A 25 6.59 6.57 -2.56
CA GLY A 25 5.89 5.29 -2.38
C GLY A 25 5.19 5.14 -1.03
N ASN A 26 5.19 6.17 -0.18
CA ASN A 26 4.46 6.14 1.10
C ASN A 26 2.97 6.47 0.88
N GLU A 27 2.15 6.09 1.85
CA GLU A 27 0.73 6.45 1.88
C GLU A 27 0.47 7.78 2.61
N VAL A 28 -0.64 8.41 2.24
CA VAL A 28 -1.24 9.55 2.97
C VAL A 28 -2.62 9.13 3.47
N VAL A 29 -2.84 9.22 4.77
CA VAL A 29 -4.14 9.02 5.40
C VAL A 29 -4.81 10.38 5.57
N VAL A 30 -5.95 10.57 4.91
CA VAL A 30 -6.78 11.76 5.01
C VAL A 30 -7.95 11.47 5.92
N ASN A 31 -7.93 12.05 7.12
CA ASN A 31 -9.02 11.93 8.07
C ASN A 31 -10.13 12.94 7.75
N GLU A 32 -11.33 12.43 7.55
CA GLU A 32 -12.56 13.21 7.62
C GLU A 32 -13.04 13.28 9.07
N ARG A 33 -14.02 14.14 9.34
CA ARG A 33 -14.74 14.10 10.62
C ARG A 33 -15.48 12.76 10.73
N ASP A 34 -15.81 12.36 11.96
CA ASP A 34 -16.66 11.20 12.26
C ASP A 34 -16.06 9.82 11.89
N ASN A 35 -14.76 9.62 12.16
CA ASN A 35 -14.05 8.32 12.00
C ASN A 35 -13.98 7.77 10.57
N ASN A 36 -14.32 8.55 9.55
CA ASN A 36 -14.07 8.19 8.16
C ASN A 36 -12.67 8.64 7.77
N ALA A 37 -11.89 7.74 7.18
CA ALA A 37 -10.55 8.04 6.67
C ALA A 37 -10.40 7.48 5.27
N ILE A 38 -9.70 8.21 4.42
CA ILE A 38 -9.32 7.80 3.07
C ILE A 38 -7.82 7.58 3.07
N VAL A 39 -7.38 6.46 2.50
CA VAL A 39 -5.95 6.19 2.29
C VAL A 39 -5.62 6.43 0.83
N ILE A 40 -4.65 7.30 0.59
CA ILE A 40 -4.15 7.64 -0.74
C ILE A 40 -2.82 6.93 -0.93
N ILE A 41 -2.73 6.14 -2.00
CA ILE A 41 -1.54 5.41 -2.43
C ILE A 41 -1.35 5.59 -3.94
N SER A 42 -0.15 5.33 -4.43
CA SER A 42 0.13 5.37 -5.86
C SER A 42 -0.64 4.26 -6.58
N LEU A 43 -0.93 4.47 -7.87
CA LEU A 43 -1.58 3.45 -8.68
C LEU A 43 -0.73 2.17 -8.79
N GLU A 44 0.59 2.32 -8.78
CA GLU A 44 1.54 1.22 -8.76
C GLU A 44 1.39 0.40 -7.48
N GLU A 45 1.40 1.05 -6.32
CA GLU A 45 1.26 0.39 -5.01
C GLU A 45 -0.10 -0.32 -4.89
N TYR A 46 -1.18 0.34 -5.32
CA TYR A 46 -2.50 -0.29 -5.39
C TYR A 46 -2.48 -1.56 -6.28
N THR A 47 -1.81 -1.48 -7.43
CA THR A 47 -1.73 -2.60 -8.38
C THR A 47 -0.95 -3.76 -7.80
N LEU A 48 0.18 -3.50 -7.14
CA LEU A 48 0.99 -4.50 -6.45
C LEU A 48 0.20 -5.15 -5.32
N LEU A 49 -0.41 -4.37 -4.44
CA LEU A 49 -1.23 -4.87 -3.33
C LEU A 49 -2.36 -5.76 -3.84
N ARG A 50 -3.09 -5.32 -4.87
CA ARG A 50 -4.19 -6.08 -5.45
C ARG A 50 -3.73 -7.38 -6.09
N ARG A 51 -2.56 -7.38 -6.75
CA ARG A 51 -1.96 -8.60 -7.32
C ARG A 51 -1.57 -9.59 -6.23
N SER A 52 -0.91 -9.12 -5.18
CA SER A 52 -0.52 -9.93 -4.03
C SER A 52 -1.74 -10.57 -3.36
N VAL A 53 -2.77 -9.78 -3.06
CA VAL A 53 -4.03 -10.28 -2.49
C VAL A 53 -4.69 -11.30 -3.41
N LYS A 54 -4.77 -11.04 -4.72
CA LYS A 54 -5.32 -12.02 -5.67
C LYS A 54 -4.52 -13.32 -5.72
N GLY A 55 -3.19 -13.23 -5.71
CA GLY A 55 -2.30 -14.40 -5.69
C GLY A 55 -2.44 -15.23 -4.42
N LEU A 56 -2.61 -14.57 -3.26
CA LEU A 56 -2.83 -15.22 -1.96
C LEU A 56 -4.22 -15.85 -1.82
N LEU A 57 -5.24 -15.24 -2.43
CA LEU A 57 -6.62 -15.72 -2.39
C LEU A 57 -6.92 -16.81 -3.44
N ALA A 58 -6.06 -16.98 -4.44
CA ALA A 58 -6.10 -18.15 -5.32
C ALA A 58 -5.79 -19.39 -4.47
N LYS A 59 -6.81 -20.20 -4.20
CA LYS A 59 -6.77 -21.41 -3.34
C LYS A 59 -5.66 -22.42 -3.66
N GLU A 60 -5.03 -22.32 -4.83
CA GLU A 60 -3.94 -23.20 -5.27
C GLU A 60 -2.56 -22.76 -4.73
N ASN A 61 -2.39 -21.53 -4.24
CA ASN A 61 -1.08 -20.96 -3.89
C ASN A 61 -0.77 -20.85 -2.38
N GLN A 62 -1.67 -21.24 -1.48
CA GLN A 62 -1.40 -21.15 -0.03
C GLN A 62 -0.39 -22.20 0.45
N LEU A 63 -0.15 -23.27 -0.32
CA LEU A 63 0.95 -24.22 -0.06
C LEU A 63 2.31 -23.71 -0.58
N ASP A 64 2.35 -22.94 -1.67
CA ASP A 64 3.62 -22.61 -2.36
C ASP A 64 4.39 -21.44 -1.75
N LEU A 65 3.74 -20.45 -1.13
CA LEU A 65 4.47 -19.23 -0.72
C LEU A 65 5.46 -19.47 0.42
N ALA A 66 5.09 -20.30 1.41
CA ALA A 66 6.00 -20.66 2.50
C ALA A 66 7.19 -21.46 1.98
N GLU A 67 6.95 -22.36 1.03
CA GLU A 67 7.98 -23.20 0.40
C GLU A 67 8.94 -22.37 -0.48
N VAL A 68 8.42 -21.39 -1.23
CA VAL A 68 9.23 -20.45 -2.00
C VAL A 68 10.07 -19.54 -1.08
N ILE A 69 9.50 -19.03 0.02
CA ILE A 69 10.25 -18.24 1.02
C ILE A 69 11.35 -19.09 1.67
N GLU A 70 11.07 -20.35 1.98
CA GLU A 70 12.05 -21.29 2.52
C GLU A 70 13.18 -21.58 1.53
N GLN A 71 12.86 -21.82 0.26
CA GLN A 71 13.85 -22.02 -0.80
C GLN A 71 14.74 -20.79 -1.02
N ILE A 72 14.18 -19.58 -0.98
CA ILE A 72 14.97 -18.33 -1.09
C ILE A 72 15.92 -18.19 0.10
N ASN A 73 15.46 -18.46 1.33
CA ASN A 73 16.29 -18.36 2.52
C ASN A 73 17.40 -19.43 2.55
N ASN A 74 17.13 -20.64 2.05
CA ASN A 74 18.12 -21.73 2.01
C ASN A 74 19.17 -21.55 0.91
N ASN A 75 18.85 -20.84 -0.19
CA ASN A 75 19.78 -20.55 -1.28
C ASN A 75 20.70 -19.33 -1.03
N GLN A 76 20.55 -18.64 0.11
CA GLN A 76 21.44 -17.56 0.54
C GLN A 76 22.51 -18.00 1.57
N ASN A 77 22.58 -19.29 1.89
CA ASN A 77 23.66 -19.95 2.66
C ASN A 77 24.55 -20.79 1.74
#